data_AF-A0A6L8K4A3-F1
#
_entry.id   AF-A0A6L8K4A3-F1
#
_cell.length_a   1.000
_cell.length_b   1.000
_cell.length_c   1.000
_cell.angle_alpha   90.00
_cell.angle_beta   90.00
_cell.angle_gamma   90.00
#
_symmetry.space_group_name_H-M   'P 1'
#
loop_
_entity.id
_entity.type
_entity.pdbx_description
1 polymer ?
#
loop_
_entity_poly.entity_id
_entity_poly.type
_entity_poly.pdbx_seq_one_letter_code
_entity_poly.pdbx_strand_id
1 'polypeptide(L)'
;MLNQMKMETRLHAGFGGIVLLVVLLGVLAFSRLTSLHDHWNDFENITLARKSAVLESVTAHGRAVRHFKNYILRGPDSNTQFRSELAIIEKEMAAYRAAGDLTAEEQMLLGEVQAGVKSYDHSMSQLEAMHEKGMTALEMDKNIKGADEAIAAAFRKLLKVNDSETQKESAAMTEVTNSAKQIILAVDVVIALFGSVADA
;
A
#
# COMPACT_ATOMS: atom_id res chain seq x y z
N MET A 1 -0.40 -56.47 -4.00
CA MET A 1 -1.75 -56.67 -4.61
C MET A 1 -1.80 -56.32 -6.10
N LEU A 2 -0.98 -55.40 -6.63
CA LEU A 2 -0.95 -55.08 -8.07
C LEU A 2 -0.37 -56.19 -8.98
N ASN A 3 0.37 -57.14 -8.41
CA ASN A 3 1.09 -58.17 -9.16
C ASN A 3 0.23 -59.35 -9.64
N GLN A 4 -1.08 -59.35 -9.34
CA GLN A 4 -2.04 -60.39 -9.76
C GLN A 4 -3.07 -59.91 -10.80
N MET A 5 -2.92 -58.67 -11.29
CA MET A 5 -3.85 -58.09 -12.27
C MET A 5 -3.42 -58.36 -13.71
N LYS A 6 -4.39 -58.52 -14.62
CA LYS A 6 -4.15 -58.59 -16.07
C LYS A 6 -3.44 -57.30 -16.53
N MET A 7 -2.54 -57.45 -17.50
CA MET A 7 -1.66 -56.38 -18.01
C MET A 7 -2.45 -55.13 -18.47
N GLU A 8 -3.59 -55.32 -19.12
CA GLU A 8 -4.49 -54.24 -19.57
C GLU A 8 -5.06 -53.43 -18.40
N THR A 9 -5.46 -54.08 -17.31
CA THR A 9 -6.04 -53.40 -16.13
C THR A 9 -4.99 -52.60 -15.37
N ARG A 10 -3.73 -53.04 -15.38
CA ARG A 10 -2.60 -52.29 -14.81
C ARG A 10 -2.34 -51.00 -15.60
N LEU A 11 -2.36 -51.07 -16.92
CA LEU A 11 -2.11 -49.91 -17.79
C LEU A 11 -3.21 -48.84 -17.64
N HIS A 12 -4.48 -49.23 -17.65
CA HIS A 12 -5.59 -48.28 -17.47
C HIS A 12 -5.63 -47.68 -16.06
N ALA A 13 -5.28 -48.44 -15.02
CA ALA A 13 -5.17 -47.91 -13.66
C ALA A 13 -4.03 -46.89 -13.51
N GLY A 14 -2.88 -47.15 -14.15
CA GLY A 14 -1.76 -46.20 -14.19
C GLY A 14 -2.13 -44.90 -14.92
N PHE A 15 -2.72 -45.02 -16.12
CA PHE A 15 -3.19 -43.86 -16.89
C PHE A 15 -4.26 -43.06 -16.14
N GLY A 16 -5.25 -43.74 -15.55
CA GLY A 16 -6.28 -43.10 -14.73
C GLY A 16 -5.71 -42.37 -13.51
N GLY A 17 -4.68 -42.94 -12.87
CA GLY A 17 -3.95 -42.30 -11.78
C GLY A 17 -3.21 -41.02 -12.21
N ILE A 18 -2.52 -41.06 -13.35
CA ILE A 18 -1.84 -39.88 -13.90
C ILE A 18 -2.84 -38.79 -14.25
N VAL A 19 -3.94 -39.12 -14.93
CA VAL A 19 -5.00 -38.16 -15.26
C VAL A 19 -5.56 -37.52 -13.99
N LEU A 20 -5.82 -38.31 -12.94
CA LEU A 20 -6.31 -37.80 -11.66
C LEU A 20 -5.29 -36.86 -10.99
N LEU A 21 -4.01 -37.19 -11.01
CA LEU A 21 -2.94 -36.33 -10.48
C LEU A 21 -2.81 -35.01 -11.25
N VAL A 22 -2.93 -35.04 -12.59
CA VAL A 22 -2.93 -33.84 -13.43
C VAL A 22 -4.13 -32.95 -13.14
N VAL A 23 -5.33 -33.54 -12.96
CA VAL A 23 -6.53 -32.77 -12.58
C VAL A 23 -6.36 -32.15 -11.21
N LEU A 24 -5.86 -32.89 -10.22
CA LEU A 24 -5.58 -32.37 -8.87
C LEU A 24 -4.57 -31.23 -8.90
N LEU A 25 -3.51 -31.35 -9.70
CA LEU A 25 -2.56 -30.28 -9.94
C LEU A 25 -3.22 -29.04 -10.52
N GLY A 26 -4.07 -29.22 -11.54
CA GLY A 26 -4.82 -28.13 -12.15
C GLY A 26 -5.66 -27.37 -11.12
N VAL A 27 -6.38 -28.09 -10.25
CA VAL A 27 -7.19 -27.50 -9.17
C VAL A 27 -6.33 -26.74 -8.17
N LEU A 28 -5.21 -27.34 -7.71
CA LEU A 28 -4.30 -26.70 -6.77
C LEU A 28 -3.63 -25.45 -7.37
N ALA A 29 -3.15 -25.54 -8.62
CA ALA A 29 -2.56 -24.43 -9.33
C ALA A 29 -3.56 -23.29 -9.53
N PHE A 30 -4.81 -23.61 -9.90
CA PHE A 30 -5.88 -22.63 -10.04
C PHE A 30 -6.15 -21.91 -8.72
N SER A 31 -6.30 -22.65 -7.61
CA SER A 31 -6.51 -22.05 -6.28
C SER A 31 -5.37 -21.12 -5.84
N ARG A 32 -4.11 -21.50 -6.12
CA ARG A 32 -2.94 -20.65 -5.82
C ARG A 32 -2.91 -19.40 -6.69
N LEU A 33 -3.28 -19.52 -7.97
CA LEU A 33 -3.33 -18.40 -8.90
C LEU A 33 -4.45 -17.41 -8.54
N THR A 34 -5.61 -17.90 -8.08
CA THR A 34 -6.66 -17.04 -7.52
C THR A 34 -6.18 -16.30 -6.27
N SER A 35 -5.53 -17.00 -5.33
CA SER A 35 -4.99 -16.34 -4.13
C SER A 35 -3.92 -15.29 -4.47
N LEU A 36 -3.05 -15.55 -5.46
CA LEU A 36 -2.10 -14.55 -5.96
C LEU A 36 -2.82 -13.34 -6.57
N HIS A 37 -3.91 -13.57 -7.32
CA HIS A 37 -4.72 -12.50 -7.89
C HIS A 37 -5.36 -11.64 -6.81
N ASP A 38 -5.91 -12.26 -5.76
CA ASP A 38 -6.52 -11.54 -4.63
C ASP A 38 -5.47 -10.68 -3.89
N HIS A 39 -4.31 -11.25 -3.56
CA HIS A 39 -3.20 -10.50 -2.95
C HIS A 39 -2.69 -9.36 -3.84
N TRP A 40 -2.61 -9.59 -5.15
CA TRP A 40 -2.23 -8.55 -6.10
C TRP A 40 -3.26 -7.42 -6.13
N ASN A 41 -4.55 -7.77 -6.13
CA ASN A 41 -5.65 -6.81 -6.15
C ASN A 41 -5.67 -5.96 -4.87
N ASP A 42 -5.44 -6.56 -3.70
CA ASP A 42 -5.34 -5.83 -2.43
C ASP A 42 -4.09 -4.92 -2.41
N PHE A 43 -2.95 -5.43 -2.90
CA PHE A 43 -1.73 -4.63 -2.99
C PHE A 43 -1.91 -3.40 -3.89
N GLU A 44 -2.53 -3.55 -5.06
CA GLU A 44 -2.75 -2.48 -6.02
C GLU A 44 -3.78 -1.45 -5.53
N ASN A 45 -4.92 -1.92 -5.02
CA ASN A 45 -6.03 -1.03 -4.66
C ASN A 45 -5.94 -0.46 -3.24
N ILE A 46 -5.20 -1.11 -2.34
CA ILE A 46 -5.06 -0.68 -0.93
C ILE A 46 -3.66 -0.11 -0.71
N THR A 47 -2.64 -0.97 -0.74
CA THR A 47 -1.27 -0.59 -0.33
C THR A 47 -0.67 0.49 -1.23
N LEU A 48 -0.77 0.31 -2.55
CA LEU A 48 -0.23 1.25 -3.52
C LEU A 48 -1.05 2.56 -3.53
N ALA A 49 -2.37 2.48 -3.46
CA ALA A 49 -3.25 3.65 -3.37
C ALA A 49 -2.93 4.50 -2.13
N ARG A 50 -2.80 3.87 -0.95
CA ARG A 50 -2.38 4.52 0.29
C ARG A 50 -1.01 5.17 0.17
N LYS A 51 -0.03 4.47 -0.41
CA LYS A 51 1.32 5.01 -0.61
C LYS A 51 1.32 6.21 -1.56
N SER A 52 0.56 6.15 -2.64
CA SER A 52 0.40 7.27 -3.57
C SER A 52 -0.22 8.49 -2.88
N ALA A 53 -1.29 8.30 -2.11
CA ALA A 53 -1.96 9.37 -1.36
C ALA A 53 -1.03 10.05 -0.34
N VAL A 54 -0.22 9.29 0.41
CA VAL A 54 0.75 9.86 1.36
C VAL A 54 1.85 10.64 0.62
N LEU A 55 2.38 10.11 -0.49
CA LEU A 55 3.43 10.78 -1.26
C LEU A 55 2.95 12.10 -1.89
N GLU A 56 1.74 12.13 -2.44
CA GLU A 56 1.16 13.37 -2.95
C GLU A 56 0.93 14.37 -1.80
N SER A 57 0.44 13.90 -0.65
CA SER A 57 0.25 14.75 0.54
C SER A 57 1.55 15.33 1.08
N VAL A 58 2.64 14.55 1.09
CA VAL A 58 3.99 15.03 1.47
C VAL A 58 4.47 16.11 0.51
N THR A 59 4.20 15.92 -0.79
CA THR A 59 4.60 16.88 -1.82
C THR A 59 3.79 18.17 -1.70
N ALA A 60 2.46 18.06 -1.53
CA ALA A 60 1.56 19.18 -1.26
C ALA A 60 1.97 19.93 0.01
N HIS A 61 2.33 19.23 1.08
CA HIS A 61 2.84 19.86 2.31
C HIS A 61 4.12 20.65 2.07
N GLY A 62 5.08 20.09 1.33
CA GLY A 62 6.29 20.82 0.94
C GLY A 62 5.99 22.09 0.13
N ARG A 63 4.97 22.06 -0.75
CA ARG A 63 4.50 23.24 -1.48
C ARG A 63 3.79 24.23 -0.54
N ALA A 64 2.94 23.76 0.38
CA ALA A 64 2.28 24.58 1.39
C ALA A 64 3.30 25.34 2.25
N VAL A 65 4.34 24.66 2.75
CA VAL A 65 5.43 25.31 3.51
C VAL A 65 6.09 26.43 2.71
N ARG A 66 6.31 26.23 1.41
CA ARG A 66 6.84 27.27 0.53
C ARG A 66 5.89 28.45 0.40
N HIS A 67 4.60 28.20 0.17
CA HIS A 67 3.60 29.26 0.04
C HIS A 67 3.39 30.04 1.34
N PHE A 68 3.48 29.37 2.49
CA PHE A 68 3.46 29.98 3.81
C PHE A 68 4.64 30.94 4.02
N LYS A 69 5.87 30.49 3.71
CA LYS A 69 7.06 31.37 3.76
C LYS A 69 6.98 32.52 2.78
N ASN A 70 6.46 32.28 1.58
CA ASN A 70 6.25 33.34 0.60
C ASN A 70 5.25 34.39 1.09
N TYR A 71 4.24 33.98 1.87
CA TYR A 71 3.27 34.92 2.44
C TYR A 71 3.96 35.92 3.37
N ILE A 72 4.79 35.39 4.28
CA ILE A 72 5.57 36.20 5.23
C ILE A 72 6.51 37.18 4.50
N LEU A 73 7.19 36.70 3.47
CA LEU A 73 8.26 37.47 2.80
C LEU A 73 7.78 38.42 1.72
N ARG A 74 6.69 38.10 1.03
CA ARG A 74 6.25 38.78 -0.20
C ARG A 74 4.79 39.27 -0.14
N GLY A 75 4.05 38.94 0.92
CA GLY A 75 2.67 39.39 1.10
C GLY A 75 1.63 38.38 0.60
N PRO A 76 0.37 38.82 0.42
CA PRO A 76 -0.80 37.94 0.47
C PRO A 76 -1.02 37.04 -0.73
N ASP A 77 -0.32 37.28 -1.84
CA ASP A 77 -0.52 36.60 -3.12
C ASP A 77 -0.37 35.08 -3.08
N SER A 78 0.32 34.54 -2.06
CA SER A 78 0.56 33.10 -1.90
C SER A 78 -0.50 32.35 -1.06
N ASN A 79 -1.47 33.05 -0.47
CA ASN A 79 -2.46 32.44 0.43
C ASN A 79 -3.39 31.46 -0.30
N THR A 80 -3.87 31.84 -1.48
CA THR A 80 -4.76 30.99 -2.27
C THR A 80 -4.10 29.65 -2.63
N GLN A 81 -2.82 29.67 -3.02
CA GLN A 81 -2.07 28.46 -3.31
C GLN A 81 -1.80 27.66 -2.03
N PHE A 82 -1.46 28.31 -0.92
CA PHE A 82 -1.32 27.63 0.37
C PHE A 82 -2.57 26.82 0.75
N ARG A 83 -3.75 27.45 0.71
CA ARG A 83 -5.03 26.79 1.05
C ARG A 83 -5.38 25.70 0.04
N SER A 84 -5.04 25.89 -1.24
CA SER A 84 -5.19 24.84 -2.25
C SER A 84 -4.32 23.61 -1.95
N GLU A 85 -3.10 23.79 -1.48
CA GLU A 85 -2.23 22.66 -1.09
C GLU A 85 -2.78 21.93 0.15
N LEU A 86 -3.35 22.65 1.12
CA LEU A 86 -4.02 22.01 2.26
C LEU A 86 -5.25 21.19 1.81
N ALA A 87 -6.05 21.71 0.86
CA ALA A 87 -7.18 20.98 0.30
C ALA A 87 -6.75 19.71 -0.44
N ILE A 88 -5.60 19.74 -1.12
CA ILE A 88 -5.00 18.53 -1.74
C ILE A 88 -4.68 17.50 -0.64
N ILE A 89 -4.01 17.91 0.45
CA ILE A 89 -3.73 17.01 1.58
C ILE A 89 -5.02 16.39 2.13
N GLU A 90 -6.06 17.18 2.37
CA GLU A 90 -7.34 16.66 2.89
C GLU A 90 -7.98 15.65 1.94
N LYS A 91 -7.98 15.94 0.63
CA LYS A 91 -8.50 15.04 -0.40
C LYS A 91 -7.74 13.72 -0.43
N GLU A 92 -6.41 13.78 -0.47
CA GLU A 92 -5.58 12.57 -0.54
C GLU A 92 -5.66 11.75 0.76
N MET A 93 -5.77 12.41 1.93
CA MET A 93 -6.04 11.72 3.19
C MET A 93 -7.44 11.10 3.25
N ALA A 94 -8.43 11.63 2.51
CA ALA A 94 -9.72 10.96 2.35
C ALA A 94 -9.62 9.75 1.42
N ALA A 95 -8.86 9.86 0.32
CA ALA A 95 -8.57 8.74 -0.58
C ALA A 95 -7.84 7.59 0.15
N TYR A 96 -6.88 7.91 1.01
CA TYR A 96 -6.21 6.93 1.87
C TYR A 96 -7.20 6.12 2.71
N ARG A 97 -8.17 6.81 3.35
CA ARG A 97 -9.21 6.17 4.18
C ARG A 97 -10.18 5.33 3.36
N ALA A 98 -10.49 5.77 2.15
CA ALA A 98 -11.42 5.08 1.25
C ALA A 98 -10.83 3.81 0.62
N ALA A 99 -9.49 3.68 0.61
CA ALA A 99 -8.81 2.54 0.00
C ALA A 99 -9.05 1.21 0.74
N GLY A 100 -9.39 1.23 2.03
CA GLY A 100 -9.68 0.01 2.80
C GLY A 100 -9.72 0.26 4.30
N ASP A 101 -9.91 -0.81 5.08
CA ASP A 101 -9.98 -0.75 6.55
C ASP A 101 -8.69 -0.27 7.19
N LEU A 102 -8.82 0.62 8.17
CA LEU A 102 -7.69 1.27 8.84
C LEU A 102 -7.35 0.56 10.14
N THR A 103 -6.05 0.38 10.37
CA THR A 103 -5.52 0.02 11.68
C THR A 103 -5.68 1.19 12.66
N ALA A 104 -5.61 0.88 13.97
CA ALA A 104 -5.65 1.91 15.01
C ALA A 104 -4.48 2.92 14.89
N GLU A 105 -3.31 2.46 14.43
CA GLU A 105 -2.15 3.32 14.18
C GLU A 105 -2.42 4.26 13.01
N GLU A 106 -2.88 3.76 11.86
CA GLU A 106 -3.23 4.61 10.71
C GLU A 106 -4.31 5.64 11.08
N GLN A 107 -5.36 5.22 11.78
CA GLN A 107 -6.42 6.11 12.22
C GLN A 107 -5.90 7.26 13.10
N MET A 108 -4.99 6.94 14.04
CA MET A 108 -4.33 7.93 14.88
C MET A 108 -3.48 8.90 14.05
N LEU A 109 -2.63 8.38 13.17
CA LEU A 109 -1.72 9.18 12.33
C LEU A 109 -2.47 10.09 11.36
N LEU A 110 -3.53 9.60 10.73
CA LEU A 110 -4.40 10.40 9.87
C LEU A 110 -5.13 11.50 10.67
N GLY A 111 -5.41 11.25 11.95
CA GLY A 111 -5.89 12.27 12.89
C GLY A 111 -4.82 13.32 13.21
N GLU A 112 -3.57 12.91 13.44
CA GLU A 112 -2.43 13.84 13.62
C GLU A 112 -2.25 14.75 12.40
N VAL A 113 -2.32 14.21 11.17
CA VAL A 113 -2.25 14.99 9.92
C VAL A 113 -3.40 16.00 9.87
N GLN A 114 -4.64 15.56 10.12
CA GLN A 114 -5.80 16.46 10.06
C GLN A 114 -5.72 17.58 11.09
N ALA A 115 -5.30 17.27 12.32
CA ALA A 115 -5.09 18.28 13.36
C ALA A 115 -3.98 19.26 12.96
N GLY A 116 -2.89 18.76 12.37
CA GLY A 116 -1.81 19.57 11.83
C GLY A 116 -2.26 20.52 10.73
N VAL A 117 -3.01 20.03 9.74
CA VAL A 117 -3.57 20.84 8.64
C VAL A 117 -4.44 21.98 9.18
N LYS A 118 -5.35 21.69 10.13
CA LYS A 118 -6.19 22.72 10.77
C LYS A 118 -5.36 23.74 11.55
N SER A 119 -4.36 23.28 12.29
CA SER A 119 -3.44 24.17 12.98
C SER A 119 -2.67 25.05 12.00
N TYR A 120 -2.29 24.52 10.84
CA TYR A 120 -1.53 25.28 9.86
C TYR A 120 -2.38 26.36 9.17
N ASP A 121 -3.63 26.02 8.85
CA ASP A 121 -4.61 26.98 8.33
C ASP A 121 -4.92 28.09 9.35
N HIS A 122 -4.98 27.74 10.64
CA HIS A 122 -5.11 28.71 11.71
C HIS A 122 -3.90 29.65 11.78
N SER A 123 -2.67 29.12 11.66
CA SER A 123 -1.46 29.95 11.60
C SER A 123 -1.47 30.89 10.39
N MET A 124 -1.98 30.47 9.24
CA MET A 124 -2.15 31.37 8.08
C MET A 124 -3.15 32.48 8.37
N SER A 125 -4.28 32.16 9.02
CA SER A 125 -5.28 33.16 9.42
C SER A 125 -4.71 34.19 10.41
N GLN A 126 -3.80 33.77 11.29
CA GLN A 126 -3.07 34.69 12.16
C GLN A 126 -2.11 35.59 11.38
N LEU A 127 -1.42 35.06 10.36
CA LEU A 127 -0.57 35.86 9.47
C LEU A 127 -1.37 36.90 8.69
N GLU A 128 -2.56 36.56 8.21
CA GLU A 128 -3.48 37.50 7.56
C GLU A 128 -3.80 38.68 8.50
N ALA A 129 -4.17 38.39 9.75
CA ALA A 129 -4.46 39.42 10.74
C ALA A 129 -3.22 40.27 11.14
N MET A 130 -2.01 39.69 11.10
CA MET A 130 -0.76 40.42 11.34
C MET A 130 -0.42 41.34 10.16
N HIS A 131 -0.60 40.84 8.93
CA HIS A 131 -0.39 41.60 7.71
C HIS A 131 -1.35 42.79 7.61
N GLU A 132 -2.64 42.60 7.94
CA GLU A 132 -3.63 43.70 8.00
C GLU A 132 -3.27 44.79 9.02
N LYS A 133 -2.55 44.43 10.09
CA LYS A 133 -2.03 45.38 11.08
C LYS A 133 -0.73 46.08 10.64
N GLY A 134 -0.25 45.81 9.43
CA GLY A 134 0.97 46.40 8.89
C GLY A 134 2.26 45.87 9.51
N MET A 135 2.24 44.67 10.11
CA MET A 135 3.45 44.05 10.64
C MET A 135 4.45 43.73 9.54
N THR A 136 5.73 43.90 9.85
CA THR A 136 6.82 43.54 8.94
C THR A 136 7.03 42.03 8.87
N ALA A 137 7.71 41.56 7.81
CA ALA A 137 8.06 40.14 7.65
C ALA A 137 8.80 39.56 8.87
N LEU A 138 9.71 40.32 9.48
CA LEU A 138 10.50 39.89 10.64
C LEU A 138 9.64 39.80 11.91
N GLU A 139 8.65 40.68 12.06
CA GLU A 139 7.70 40.62 13.17
C GLU A 139 6.72 39.45 13.00
N MET A 140 6.24 39.20 11.79
CA MET A 140 5.39 38.05 11.49
C MET A 140 6.12 36.72 11.74
N ASP A 141 7.33 36.56 11.21
CA ASP A 141 8.15 35.35 11.38
C ASP A 141 8.43 35.05 12.86
N LYS A 142 8.71 36.09 13.66
CA LYS A 142 8.96 35.94 15.10
C LYS A 142 7.71 35.55 15.90
N ASN A 143 6.54 36.04 15.51
CA ASN A 143 5.29 35.87 16.27
C ASN A 143 4.46 34.66 15.84
N ILE A 144 4.75 34.08 14.67
CA ILE A 144 4.03 32.91 14.18
C ILE A 144 4.79 31.62 14.49
N LYS A 145 4.07 30.60 14.98
CA LYS A 145 4.59 29.23 15.03
C LYS A 145 3.97 28.44 13.88
N GLY A 146 4.83 27.87 13.04
CA GLY A 146 4.41 26.93 12.01
C GLY A 146 3.90 25.62 12.61
N ALA A 147 3.09 24.89 11.84
CA ALA A 147 2.66 23.51 12.16
C ALA A 147 3.38 22.46 11.28
N ASP A 148 4.40 22.89 10.53
CA ASP A 148 5.04 22.13 9.47
C ASP A 148 5.75 20.87 9.99
N GLU A 149 6.43 20.96 11.13
CA GLU A 149 7.14 19.82 11.73
C GLU A 149 6.17 18.72 12.20
N ALA A 150 5.04 19.10 12.79
CA ALA A 150 4.05 18.13 13.28
C ALA A 150 3.43 17.34 12.12
N ILE A 151 3.06 18.03 11.05
CA ILE A 151 2.54 17.40 9.82
C ILE A 151 3.62 16.50 9.19
N ALA A 152 4.86 16.99 9.08
CA ALA A 152 5.96 16.21 8.51
C ALA A 152 6.31 14.96 9.35
N ALA A 153 6.21 15.05 10.68
CA ALA A 153 6.37 13.90 11.57
C ALA A 153 5.27 12.85 11.35
N ALA A 154 4.00 13.27 11.24
CA ALA A 154 2.89 12.37 10.97
C ALA A 154 3.05 11.67 9.61
N PHE A 155 3.43 12.40 8.56
CA PHE A 155 3.69 11.79 7.25
C PHE A 155 4.86 10.81 7.25
N ARG A 156 5.96 11.11 7.97
CA ARG A 156 7.08 10.15 8.11
C ARG A 156 6.63 8.84 8.74
N LYS A 157 5.76 8.90 9.75
CA LYS A 157 5.18 7.71 10.38
C LYS A 157 4.26 6.96 9.40
N LEU A 158 3.37 7.65 8.67
CA LEU A 158 2.51 7.04 7.66
C LEU A 158 3.31 6.35 6.55
N LEU A 159 4.37 6.98 6.03
CA LEU A 159 5.25 6.35 5.04
C LEU A 159 5.88 5.07 5.58
N LYS A 160 6.29 5.06 6.86
CA LYS A 160 6.85 3.87 7.50
C LYS A 160 5.82 2.74 7.64
N VAL A 161 4.57 3.07 7.97
CA VAL A 161 3.46 2.09 7.99
C VAL A 161 3.27 1.49 6.60
N ASN A 162 3.14 2.33 5.57
CA ASN A 162 2.95 1.86 4.20
C ASN A 162 4.13 1.04 3.67
N ASP A 163 5.38 1.37 4.04
CA ASP A 163 6.55 0.58 3.67
C ASP A 163 6.55 -0.80 4.35
N SER A 164 6.11 -0.87 5.61
CA SER A 164 5.92 -2.14 6.33
C SER A 164 4.84 -3.00 5.69
N GLU A 165 3.70 -2.40 5.31
CA GLU A 165 2.62 -3.10 4.60
C GLU A 165 3.09 -3.59 3.23
N THR A 166 3.80 -2.75 2.47
CA THR A 166 4.38 -3.12 1.17
C THR A 166 5.28 -4.35 1.29
N GLN A 167 6.14 -4.39 2.32
CA GLN A 167 7.02 -5.54 2.56
C GLN A 167 6.23 -6.79 2.95
N LYS A 168 5.20 -6.64 3.80
CA LYS A 168 4.35 -7.74 4.25
C LYS A 168 3.59 -8.38 3.08
N GLU A 169 2.92 -7.57 2.24
CA GLU A 169 2.17 -8.08 1.09
C GLU A 169 3.10 -8.71 0.03
N SER A 170 4.28 -8.12 -0.20
CA SER A 170 5.30 -8.70 -1.09
C SER A 170 5.82 -10.05 -0.58
N ALA A 171 6.02 -10.18 0.74
CA ALA A 171 6.43 -11.44 1.37
C ALA A 171 5.34 -12.51 1.25
N ALA A 172 4.07 -12.16 1.48
CA ALA A 172 2.93 -13.07 1.32
C ALA A 172 2.83 -13.59 -0.12
N MET A 173 2.95 -12.70 -1.11
CA MET A 173 2.94 -13.09 -2.53
C MET A 173 4.11 -14.00 -2.90
N THR A 174 5.29 -13.74 -2.33
CA THR A 174 6.48 -14.59 -2.50
C THR A 174 6.28 -15.99 -1.88
N GLU A 175 5.66 -16.07 -0.71
CA GLU A 175 5.35 -17.33 -0.02
C GLU A 175 4.36 -18.19 -0.82
N VAL A 176 3.28 -17.58 -1.32
CA VAL A 176 2.30 -18.27 -2.17
C VAL A 176 2.96 -18.80 -3.45
N THR A 177 3.83 -17.99 -4.07
CA THR A 177 4.58 -18.39 -5.27
C THR A 177 5.54 -19.56 -4.99
N ASN A 178 6.28 -19.52 -3.89
CA ASN A 178 7.21 -20.58 -3.52
C ASN A 178 6.49 -21.89 -3.16
N SER A 179 5.36 -21.78 -2.46
CA SER A 179 4.50 -22.92 -2.13
C SER A 179 3.94 -23.58 -3.40
N ALA A 180 3.48 -22.77 -4.35
CA ALA A 180 3.00 -23.28 -5.64
C ALA A 180 4.10 -24.02 -6.40
N LYS A 181 5.33 -23.47 -6.46
CA LYS A 181 6.49 -24.14 -7.10
C LYS A 181 6.81 -25.48 -6.45
N GLN A 182 6.83 -25.56 -5.12
CA GLN A 182 7.12 -26.81 -4.40
C GLN A 182 6.06 -27.87 -4.65
N ILE A 183 4.79 -27.50 -4.66
CA ILE A 183 3.68 -28.43 -4.93
C ILE A 183 3.76 -28.97 -6.37
N ILE A 184 3.99 -28.11 -7.35
CA ILE A 184 4.13 -28.51 -8.75
C ILE A 184 5.28 -29.52 -8.90
N LEU A 185 6.46 -29.18 -8.37
CA LEU A 185 7.64 -30.04 -8.45
C LEU A 185 7.42 -31.39 -7.74
N ALA A 186 6.75 -31.39 -6.58
CA ALA A 186 6.45 -32.62 -5.86
C ALA A 186 5.54 -33.55 -6.68
N VAL A 187 4.51 -33.02 -7.34
CA VAL A 187 3.63 -33.86 -8.16
C VAL A 187 4.31 -34.28 -9.46
N ASP A 188 5.14 -33.44 -10.09
CA ASP A 188 5.92 -33.82 -11.26
C ASP A 188 6.84 -35.02 -10.97
N VAL A 189 7.50 -35.02 -9.80
CA VAL A 189 8.30 -36.15 -9.32
C VAL A 189 7.43 -37.40 -9.14
N VAL A 190 6.25 -37.26 -8.54
CA VAL A 190 5.31 -38.38 -8.36
C VAL A 190 4.86 -38.95 -9.70
N ILE A 191 4.51 -38.09 -10.67
CA ILE A 191 4.12 -38.51 -12.03
C ILE A 191 5.27 -39.24 -12.72
N ALA A 192 6.51 -38.74 -12.64
CA ALA A 192 7.68 -39.38 -13.23
C ALA A 192 7.96 -40.76 -12.62
N LEU A 193 7.83 -40.90 -11.29
CA LEU A 193 7.97 -42.18 -10.60
C LEU A 193 6.85 -43.16 -10.99
N PHE A 194 5.59 -42.71 -11.10
CA PHE A 194 4.50 -43.58 -11.57
C PHE A 194 4.66 -44.00 -13.03
N GLY A 195 5.13 -43.12 -13.91
CA GLY A 195 5.41 -43.44 -15.32
C GLY A 195 6.52 -44.48 -15.46
N SER A 196 7.64 -44.29 -14.77
CA SER A 196 8.76 -45.24 -14.80
C SER A 196 8.44 -46.63 -14.24
N VAL A 197 7.55 -46.73 -13.25
CA VAL A 197 7.09 -48.02 -12.69
C VAL A 197 6.06 -48.72 -13.59
N ALA A 198 5.36 -47.98 -14.46
CA ALA A 198 4.41 -48.56 -15.41
C ALA A 198 5.10 -49.22 -16.63
N ASP A 199 6.30 -48.76 -17.00
CA ASP A 199 7.12 -49.29 -18.10
C ASP A 199 8.03 -50.48 -17.70
N ALA A 200 8.11 -50.81 -16.40
CA ALA A 200 8.91 -51.93 -15.85
C ALA A 200 8.05 -53.17 -15.49
#